data_AF-A0A1F8P2W6-F1
#
_entry.id   AF-A0A1F8P2W6-F1
#
_cell.length_a   1.000
_cell.length_b   1.000
_cell.length_c   1.000
_cell.angle_alpha   90.00
_cell.angle_beta   90.00
_cell.angle_gamma   90.00
#
_symmetry.space_group_name_H-M   'P 1'
#
loop_
_entity.id
_entity.type
_entity.pdbx_description
1 polymer ?
#
loop_
_entity_poly.entity_id
_entity_poly.type
_entity_poly.pdbx_seq_one_letter_code
_entity_poly.pdbx_strand_id
1 'polypeptide(L)'
;MQKLAILLLSSFVVMISGESCGDVGMLQEDSNNMAFSISSKAFKQGDSIPQVYTCEGKSISPPLSWTDPPKGTKSMALIMHDPDATRPGGFTHWVVFNIPPSALEISEAQPAQAKLENGSTQGNNGANRPGYTGPCPPSGTHRYF
;
A
#
# COMPACT_ATOMS: atom_id res chain seq x y z
N MET A 1 7.97 -15.18 -23.34
CA MET A 1 8.75 -14.52 -22.27
C MET A 1 7.75 -14.11 -21.21
N GLN A 2 7.76 -14.75 -20.04
CA GLN A 2 6.87 -14.44 -18.92
C GLN A 2 7.30 -13.10 -18.31
N LYS A 3 6.40 -12.12 -18.27
CA LYS A 3 6.62 -10.84 -17.58
C LYS A 3 6.31 -11.07 -16.11
N LEU A 4 7.27 -10.82 -15.23
CA LEU A 4 7.15 -11.06 -13.80
C LEU A 4 7.08 -9.71 -13.07
N ALA A 5 6.19 -9.59 -12.09
CA ALA A 5 6.00 -8.38 -11.31
C ALA A 5 6.05 -8.78 -9.84
N ILE A 6 6.97 -8.25 -9.04
CA ILE A 6 7.15 -8.70 -7.65
C ILE A 6 6.77 -7.58 -6.69
N LEU A 7 5.76 -7.78 -5.82
CA LEU A 7 5.44 -6.78 -4.79
C LEU A 7 6.35 -6.96 -3.55
N LEU A 8 7.11 -5.93 -3.21
CA LEU A 8 7.93 -5.81 -2.00
C LEU A 8 7.29 -4.76 -1.10
N LEU A 9 6.36 -5.15 -0.24
CA LEU A 9 5.72 -4.26 0.71
C LEU A 9 6.77 -3.64 1.65
N SER A 10 7.28 -2.45 1.31
CA SER A 10 8.19 -1.73 2.20
C SER A 10 7.37 -0.88 3.17
N SER A 11 7.63 -1.08 4.45
CA SER A 11 7.04 -0.33 5.55
C SER A 11 7.60 1.10 5.57
N PHE A 12 7.12 1.98 4.70
CA PHE A 12 7.33 3.43 4.84
C PHE A 12 6.08 4.07 5.44
N VAL A 13 6.10 4.27 6.76
CA VAL A 13 5.06 5.00 7.49
C VAL A 13 5.62 6.38 7.85
N VAL A 14 5.01 7.44 7.32
CA VAL A 14 5.24 8.81 7.80
C VAL A 14 4.26 9.08 8.93
N MET A 15 4.75 9.01 10.17
CA MET A 15 4.00 9.40 11.36
C MET A 15 4.10 10.92 11.54
N ILE A 16 2.98 11.65 11.55
CA ILE A 16 2.93 13.05 11.97
C ILE A 16 2.47 13.07 13.43
N SER A 17 3.42 13.04 14.36
CA SER A 17 3.15 13.23 15.79
C SER A 17 3.15 14.72 16.13
N GLY A 18 2.05 15.22 16.71
CA GLY A 18 2.04 16.50 17.42
C GLY A 18 2.52 16.29 18.85
N GLU A 19 3.61 16.95 19.24
CA GLU A 19 4.18 16.83 20.58
C GLU A 19 3.31 17.57 21.61
N SER A 20 2.96 16.85 22.68
CA SER A 20 2.53 17.44 23.95
C SER A 20 3.39 16.84 25.05
N CYS A 21 4.03 17.72 25.82
CA CYS A 21 4.96 17.39 26.89
C CYS A 21 4.18 16.97 28.16
N GLY A 22 4.52 15.81 28.74
CA GLY A 22 4.02 15.47 30.08
C GLY A 22 4.18 14.00 30.50
N ASP A 23 5.12 13.80 31.42
CA ASP A 23 5.18 12.81 32.51
C ASP A 23 5.74 11.38 32.25
N VAL A 24 6.66 10.98 33.14
CA VAL A 24 7.52 9.79 33.03
C VAL A 24 6.97 8.68 33.91
N GLY A 25 6.21 7.75 33.31
CA GLY A 25 5.76 6.52 33.94
C GLY A 25 6.54 5.32 33.43
N MET A 26 7.28 4.65 34.30
CA MET A 26 7.90 3.34 34.06
C MET A 26 6.80 2.29 33.83
N LEU A 27 6.55 1.89 32.59
CA LEU A 27 5.68 0.77 32.26
C LEU A 27 6.43 -0.24 31.38
N GLN A 28 6.76 -1.35 32.05
CA GLN A 28 6.92 -2.72 31.56
C GLN A 28 6.95 -2.92 30.03
N GLU A 29 8.13 -3.29 29.52
CA GLU A 29 8.30 -3.82 28.16
C GLU A 29 7.73 -5.25 28.10
N ASP A 30 6.46 -5.38 27.73
CA ASP A 30 5.97 -6.62 27.14
C ASP A 30 6.52 -6.71 25.71
N SER A 31 7.62 -7.43 25.56
CA SER A 31 8.23 -7.77 24.27
C SER A 31 7.35 -8.79 23.51
N ASN A 32 6.20 -8.33 23.03
CA ASN A 32 5.56 -8.88 21.86
C ASN A 32 5.16 -7.68 20.98
N ASN A 33 6.19 -7.02 20.46
CA ASN A 33 6.05 -5.94 19.48
C ASN A 33 5.42 -6.56 18.22
N MET A 34 4.09 -6.60 18.18
CA MET A 34 3.33 -6.94 16.97
C MET A 34 3.63 -5.85 15.95
N ALA A 35 4.69 -6.08 15.17
CA ALA A 35 5.13 -5.14 14.17
C ALA A 35 3.98 -4.86 13.20
N PHE A 36 3.70 -3.58 12.98
CA PHE A 36 2.74 -3.17 11.96
C PHE A 36 3.18 -3.74 10.61
N SER A 37 2.39 -4.63 10.05
CA SER A 37 2.72 -5.38 8.83
C SER A 37 1.53 -5.41 7.89
N ILE A 38 1.81 -5.44 6.60
CA ILE A 38 0.83 -5.50 5.51
C ILE A 38 1.04 -6.79 4.71
N SER A 39 -0.04 -7.36 4.20
CA SER A 39 -0.06 -8.61 3.45
C SER A 39 -1.20 -8.63 2.43
N SER A 40 -1.17 -9.59 1.52
CA SER A 40 -2.27 -9.87 0.60
C SER A 40 -2.66 -11.33 0.68
N LYS A 41 -3.97 -11.62 0.57
CA LYS A 41 -4.45 -13.00 0.38
C LYS A 41 -4.19 -13.51 -1.04
N ALA A 42 -3.87 -12.63 -1.99
CA ALA A 42 -3.73 -12.99 -3.39
C ALA A 42 -2.32 -13.46 -3.78
N PHE A 43 -1.29 -13.00 -3.06
CA PHE A 43 0.11 -13.35 -3.28
C PHE A 43 0.95 -12.97 -2.06
N LYS A 44 2.13 -13.61 -1.91
CA LYS A 44 3.06 -13.29 -0.82
C LYS A 44 4.02 -12.20 -1.24
N GLN A 45 4.66 -11.56 -0.26
CA GLN A 45 5.78 -10.67 -0.52
C GLN A 45 6.88 -11.41 -1.29
N GLY A 46 7.41 -10.78 -2.34
CA GLY A 46 8.44 -11.38 -3.18
C GLY A 46 7.90 -12.28 -4.31
N ASP A 47 6.62 -12.68 -4.25
CA ASP A 47 6.00 -13.48 -5.30
C ASP A 47 5.56 -12.62 -6.50
N SER A 48 5.25 -13.30 -7.60
CA SER A 48 4.66 -12.68 -8.78
C SER A 48 3.24 -12.20 -8.53
N ILE A 49 2.93 -10.97 -8.93
CA ILE A 49 1.59 -10.41 -8.90
C ILE A 49 0.72 -11.19 -9.92
N PRO A 50 -0.40 -11.80 -9.49
CA PRO A 50 -1.29 -12.53 -10.38
C PRO A 50 -1.80 -11.67 -11.53
N GLN A 51 -1.94 -12.28 -12.72
CA GLN A 51 -2.28 -11.58 -13.96
C GLN A 51 -3.51 -10.68 -13.85
N VAL A 52 -4.53 -11.09 -13.06
CA VAL A 52 -5.77 -10.33 -12.86
C VAL A 52 -5.52 -8.89 -12.36
N TYR A 53 -4.47 -8.65 -11.59
CA TYR A 53 -4.09 -7.33 -11.07
C TYR A 53 -3.16 -6.56 -12.00
N THR A 54 -2.72 -7.14 -13.12
CA THR A 54 -1.82 -6.50 -14.09
C THR A 54 -2.59 -5.93 -15.27
N CYS A 55 -1.90 -5.19 -16.16
CA CYS A 55 -2.49 -4.73 -17.42
C CYS A 55 -2.83 -5.87 -18.41
N GLU A 56 -2.29 -7.07 -18.19
CA GLU A 56 -2.60 -8.28 -18.99
C GLU A 56 -3.86 -8.99 -18.50
N GLY A 57 -4.44 -8.54 -17.38
CA GLY A 57 -5.71 -9.02 -16.84
C GLY A 57 -6.75 -7.91 -16.73
N LYS A 58 -7.42 -7.84 -15.57
CA LYS A 58 -8.48 -6.85 -15.33
C LYS A 58 -7.95 -5.52 -14.79
N SER A 59 -6.68 -5.45 -14.40
CA SER A 59 -6.06 -4.28 -13.75
C SER A 59 -6.88 -3.80 -12.53
N ILE A 60 -7.41 -4.73 -11.75
CA ILE A 60 -8.10 -4.43 -10.48
C ILE A 60 -7.08 -4.37 -9.32
N SER A 61 -7.38 -3.64 -8.25
CA SER A 61 -6.50 -3.58 -7.08
C SER A 61 -6.50 -4.91 -6.32
N PRO A 62 -5.36 -5.39 -5.80
CA PRO A 62 -5.33 -6.59 -4.97
C PRO A 62 -5.95 -6.33 -3.59
N PRO A 63 -6.47 -7.37 -2.91
CA PRO A 63 -6.87 -7.25 -1.52
C PRO A 63 -5.62 -7.07 -0.65
N LEU A 64 -5.62 -6.07 0.22
CA LEU A 64 -4.54 -5.79 1.16
C LEU A 64 -5.09 -5.76 2.59
N SER A 65 -4.37 -6.37 3.52
CA SER A 65 -4.74 -6.40 4.93
C SER A 65 -3.50 -6.16 5.79
N TRP A 66 -3.66 -5.50 6.92
CA TRP A 66 -2.57 -5.22 7.85
C TRP A 66 -2.94 -5.54 9.30
N THR A 67 -1.93 -5.70 10.14
CA THR A 67 -2.11 -5.84 11.59
C THR A 67 -2.52 -4.50 12.22
N ASP A 68 -2.92 -4.52 13.49
CA ASP A 68 -3.34 -3.32 14.19
C ASP A 68 -2.29 -2.19 14.06
N PRO A 69 -2.71 -0.97 13.65
CA PRO A 69 -1.80 0.14 13.56
C PRO A 69 -1.30 0.55 14.95
N PRO A 70 -0.10 1.15 15.05
CA PRO A 70 0.45 1.60 16.33
C PRO A 70 -0.53 2.49 17.11
N LYS A 71 -0.49 2.40 18.44
CA LYS A 71 -1.35 3.19 19.32
C LYS A 71 -1.18 4.68 19.01
N GLY A 72 -2.30 5.38 18.82
CA GLY A 72 -2.31 6.81 18.51
C GLY A 72 -2.34 7.15 17.01
N THR A 73 -2.26 6.16 16.11
CA THR A 73 -2.46 6.36 14.66
C THR A 73 -3.74 7.14 14.39
N LYS A 74 -3.62 8.25 13.65
CA LYS A 74 -4.75 9.12 13.29
C LYS A 74 -5.33 8.79 11.92
N SER A 75 -4.47 8.36 11.02
CA SER A 75 -4.82 7.86 9.69
C SER A 75 -3.62 7.12 9.12
N MET A 76 -3.86 6.36 8.05
CA MET A 76 -2.82 5.67 7.29
C MET A 76 -2.84 6.10 5.82
N ALA A 77 -1.74 5.80 5.13
CA ALA A 77 -1.62 5.95 3.69
C ALA A 77 -0.98 4.69 3.08
N LEU A 78 -1.35 4.41 1.84
CA LEU A 78 -0.84 3.33 1.01
C LEU A 78 -0.30 3.94 -0.29
N ILE A 79 0.92 3.61 -0.65
CA ILE A 79 1.52 3.93 -1.94
C ILE A 79 2.00 2.61 -2.53
N MET A 80 1.67 2.37 -3.81
CA MET A 80 2.29 1.31 -4.59
C MET A 80 3.22 1.94 -5.63
N HIS A 81 4.53 1.70 -5.57
CA HIS A 81 5.53 2.37 -6.40
C HIS A 81 6.46 1.39 -7.14
N ASP A 82 6.64 1.60 -8.44
CA ASP A 82 7.58 0.89 -9.30
C ASP A 82 8.84 1.73 -9.54
N PRO A 83 9.94 1.52 -8.79
CA PRO A 83 11.20 2.23 -9.02
C PRO A 83 11.95 1.72 -10.26
N ASP A 84 11.56 0.56 -10.80
CA ASP A 84 12.21 -0.07 -11.95
C ASP A 84 11.63 0.44 -13.29
N ALA A 85 10.54 1.22 -13.24
CA ALA A 85 10.00 1.93 -14.39
C ALA A 85 11.02 2.88 -15.02
N THR A 86 11.08 2.91 -16.35
CA THR A 86 12.04 3.73 -17.12
C THR A 86 11.81 5.24 -17.04
N ARG A 87 10.80 5.69 -16.29
CA ARG A 87 10.47 7.10 -16.08
C ARG A 87 11.36 7.70 -14.99
N PRO A 88 11.75 8.98 -15.08
CA PRO A 88 12.42 9.67 -13.99
C PRO A 88 11.57 9.58 -12.70
N GLY A 89 12.14 9.00 -11.65
CA GLY A 89 11.44 8.82 -10.37
C GLY A 89 10.43 7.67 -10.35
N GLY A 90 10.47 6.72 -11.30
CA GLY A 90 9.64 5.52 -11.29
C GLY A 90 8.18 5.74 -11.71
N PHE A 91 7.29 4.82 -11.34
CA PHE A 91 5.86 4.91 -11.59
C PHE A 91 5.04 4.55 -10.35
N THR A 92 4.25 5.48 -9.85
CA THR A 92 3.32 5.19 -8.75
C THR A 92 2.04 4.59 -9.30
N HIS A 93 1.76 3.34 -8.95
CA HIS A 93 0.60 2.57 -9.40
C HIS A 93 -0.67 2.89 -8.61
N TRP A 94 -0.52 3.24 -7.33
CA TRP A 94 -1.67 3.52 -6.46
C TRP A 94 -1.29 4.46 -5.32
N VAL A 95 -2.20 5.37 -4.98
CA VAL A 95 -2.08 6.28 -3.83
C VAL A 95 -3.42 6.31 -3.11
N VAL A 96 -3.43 5.91 -1.85
CA VAL A 96 -4.59 6.00 -0.95
C VAL A 96 -4.15 6.67 0.33
N PHE A 97 -4.91 7.65 0.82
CA PHE A 97 -4.60 8.40 2.04
C PHE A 97 -5.87 8.73 2.81
N ASN A 98 -5.73 9.23 4.03
CA ASN A 98 -6.83 9.38 4.99
C ASN A 98 -7.55 8.07 5.27
N ILE A 99 -6.82 6.94 5.23
CA ILE A 99 -7.37 5.63 5.62
C ILE A 99 -7.65 5.69 7.12
N PRO A 100 -8.88 5.40 7.59
CA PRO A 100 -9.18 5.43 9.02
C PRO A 100 -8.30 4.44 9.80
N PRO A 101 -7.88 4.76 11.03
CA PRO A 101 -7.08 3.83 11.84
C PRO A 101 -7.85 2.57 12.24
N SER A 102 -9.18 2.58 12.14
CA SER A 102 -10.03 1.39 12.35
C SER A 102 -10.13 0.48 11.13
N ALA A 103 -9.68 0.92 9.95
CA ALA A 103 -9.64 0.06 8.77
C ALA A 103 -8.43 -0.89 8.88
N LEU A 104 -8.66 -2.19 8.73
CA LEU A 104 -7.61 -3.22 8.76
C LEU A 104 -7.35 -3.85 7.39
N GLU A 105 -8.11 -3.43 6.39
CA GLU A 105 -7.97 -3.90 5.02
C GLU A 105 -8.44 -2.86 4.00
N ILE A 106 -7.99 -3.06 2.77
CA ILE A 106 -8.62 -2.56 1.54
C ILE A 106 -9.02 -3.78 0.72
N SER A 107 -10.31 -3.94 0.47
CA SER A 107 -10.83 -5.06 -0.30
C SER A 107 -10.38 -4.98 -1.76
N GLU A 108 -10.36 -6.13 -2.44
CA GLU A 108 -10.05 -6.23 -3.86
C GLU A 108 -10.92 -5.31 -4.72
N ALA A 109 -10.40 -4.89 -5.89
CA ALA A 109 -11.14 -4.20 -6.93
C ALA A 109 -11.82 -2.90 -6.47
N GLN A 110 -11.10 -2.08 -5.69
CA GLN A 110 -11.58 -0.74 -5.36
C GLN A 110 -11.85 0.07 -6.62
N PRO A 111 -12.98 0.79 -6.69
CA PRO A 111 -13.34 1.59 -7.86
C PRO A 111 -12.32 2.72 -8.08
N ALA A 112 -12.05 3.07 -9.35
CA ALA A 112 -11.15 4.16 -9.71
C ALA A 112 -11.82 5.54 -9.53
N GLN A 113 -12.11 5.90 -8.29
CA GLN A 113 -12.80 7.15 -7.90
C GLN A 113 -12.11 7.82 -6.71
N ALA A 114 -12.28 9.12 -6.55
CA ALA A 114 -11.52 9.87 -5.53
C ALA A 114 -11.82 9.46 -4.07
N LYS A 115 -13.00 8.91 -3.76
CA LYS A 115 -13.41 8.55 -2.41
C LYS A 115 -13.84 7.09 -2.31
N LEU A 116 -13.33 6.37 -1.32
CA LEU A 116 -13.75 5.01 -1.00
C LEU A 116 -14.86 5.02 0.06
N GLU A 117 -15.60 3.91 0.14
CA GLU A 117 -16.74 3.77 1.08
C GLU A 117 -16.31 3.91 2.54
N ASN A 118 -15.09 3.48 2.88
CA ASN A 118 -14.52 3.61 4.22
C ASN A 118 -14.03 5.04 4.56
N GLY A 119 -14.27 6.04 3.69
CA GLY A 119 -13.84 7.42 3.90
C GLY A 119 -12.42 7.74 3.40
N SER A 120 -11.66 6.73 2.95
CA SER A 120 -10.33 6.94 2.35
C SER A 120 -10.41 7.75 1.07
N THR A 121 -9.31 8.41 0.71
CA THR A 121 -9.17 9.20 -0.50
C THR A 121 -8.12 8.59 -1.42
N GLN A 122 -8.43 8.47 -2.71
CA GLN A 122 -7.48 8.03 -3.72
C GLN A 122 -6.89 9.24 -4.45
N GLY A 123 -5.56 9.35 -4.45
CA GLY A 123 -4.83 10.39 -5.16
C GLY A 123 -4.56 10.01 -6.62
N ASN A 124 -4.17 10.99 -7.43
CA ASN A 124 -3.71 10.71 -8.79
C ASN A 124 -2.42 9.88 -8.75
N ASN A 125 -2.42 8.78 -9.50
CA ASN A 125 -1.27 7.92 -9.70
C ASN A 125 -0.42 8.39 -10.90
N GLY A 126 0.60 7.62 -11.29
CA GLY A 126 1.48 7.91 -12.42
C GLY A 126 0.79 7.96 -13.80
N ALA A 127 -0.46 7.48 -13.90
CA ALA A 127 -1.33 7.64 -15.06
C ALA A 127 -2.25 8.88 -14.97
N ASN A 128 -1.98 9.78 -14.02
CA ASN A 128 -2.72 11.02 -13.79
C ASN A 128 -4.23 10.83 -13.57
N ARG A 129 -4.61 9.77 -12.85
CA ARG A 129 -6.00 9.46 -12.47
C ARG A 129 -6.05 8.83 -11.08
N PRO A 130 -7.17 8.96 -10.34
CA PRO A 130 -7.32 8.26 -9.08
C PRO A 130 -7.42 6.75 -9.29
N GLY A 131 -7.12 5.99 -8.23
CA GLY A 131 -7.26 4.54 -8.22
C GLY A 131 -6.01 3.78 -8.62
N TYR A 132 -6.17 2.47 -8.71
CA TYR A 132 -5.11 1.53 -9.05
C TYR A 132 -4.89 1.47 -10.57
N THR A 133 -3.62 1.52 -10.99
CA THR A 133 -3.22 1.16 -12.36
C THR A 133 -2.35 -0.09 -12.27
N GLY A 134 -2.70 -1.16 -12.99
CA GLY A 134 -1.98 -2.43 -12.90
C GLY A 134 -0.54 -2.36 -13.43
N PRO A 135 0.39 -3.17 -12.89
CA PRO A 135 1.71 -3.43 -13.47
C PRO A 135 1.66 -3.69 -14.97
N CYS A 136 2.54 -3.02 -15.71
CA CYS A 136 2.66 -3.17 -17.16
C CYS A 136 4.10 -2.93 -17.64
N PRO A 137 5.09 -3.70 -17.14
CA PRO A 137 6.47 -3.49 -17.54
C PRO A 137 6.64 -3.78 -19.05
N PRO A 138 7.37 -2.93 -19.80
CA PRO A 138 7.56 -3.14 -21.24
C PRO A 138 8.38 -4.41 -21.52
N SER A 139 9.30 -4.77 -20.61
CA SER A 139 10.09 -5.99 -20.64
C SER A 139 10.70 -6.26 -19.27
N GLY A 140 11.23 -7.46 -19.06
CA GLY A 140 11.95 -7.81 -17.83
C GLY A 140 11.02 -8.02 -16.63
N THR A 141 11.62 -7.93 -15.44
CA THR A 141 10.92 -8.07 -14.15
C THR A 141 11.06 -6.76 -13.39
N HIS A 142 9.94 -6.24 -12.91
CA HIS A 142 9.89 -5.03 -12.09
C HIS A 142 9.44 -5.39 -10.67
N ARG A 143 9.88 -4.57 -9.72
CA ARG A 143 9.46 -4.62 -8.33
C ARG A 143 8.47 -3.49 -8.07
N TYR A 144 7.49 -3.77 -7.24
CA TYR A 144 6.42 -2.86 -6.86
C TYR A 144 6.43 -2.77 -5.34
N PHE A 145 6.57 -1.59 -4.75
CA PHE A 145 6.69 -1.42 -3.30
C PHE A 145 5.44 -0.83 -2.70
#